data_AF-A0A197JD65-F1
#
_entry.id   AF-A0A197JD65-F1
#
_cell.length_a   1.000
_cell.length_b   1.000
_cell.length_c   1.000
_cell.angle_alpha   90.00
_cell.angle_beta   90.00
_cell.angle_gamma   90.00
#
_symmetry.space_group_name_H-M   'P 1'
#
loop_
_entity.id
_entity.type
_entity.pdbx_description
1 polymer ?
#
loop_
_entity_poly.entity_id
_entity_poly.type
_entity_poly.pdbx_seq_one_letter_code
_entity_poly.pdbx_strand_id
1 'polypeptide(L)'
;MRGGRLEAKKILDSDWVCLYLEVLGCMIGGIPGPGHPRSLIILREVTVSNQERLDLHHQVYAKLARFTKLREFRKISKRHVWQYECLSMTMESGVDVLKDLQNLRVVELWYLDNGIYNAEEMEWVQKNWPQVEIRFKKF
;
A
#
# COMPACT_ATOMS: atom_id res chain seq x y z
N MET A 1 7.91 -10.21 12.35
CA MET A 1 8.86 -9.07 12.43
C MET A 1 8.08 -7.81 12.79
N ARG A 2 8.57 -6.97 13.72
CA ARG A 2 7.93 -5.70 14.06
C ARG A 2 8.08 -4.74 12.87
N GLY A 3 6.98 -4.39 12.20
CA GLY A 3 7.09 -3.65 10.95
C GLY A 3 7.71 -2.26 11.11
N GLY A 4 8.60 -1.94 10.16
CA GLY A 4 9.26 -0.65 10.02
C GLY A 4 8.50 0.28 9.06
N ARG A 5 9.07 1.47 8.84
CA ARG A 5 8.64 2.39 7.78
C ARG A 5 9.60 2.24 6.61
N LEU A 6 9.06 2.00 5.41
CA LEU A 6 9.77 2.00 4.14
C LEU A 6 9.34 3.25 3.36
N GLU A 7 10.29 3.92 2.72
CA GLU A 7 10.02 5.04 1.83
C GLU A 7 9.88 4.52 0.41
N ALA A 8 8.86 4.97 -0.34
CA ALA A 8 8.59 4.51 -1.70
C ALA A 8 9.82 4.61 -2.61
N LYS A 9 10.54 5.74 -2.58
CA LYS A 9 11.80 5.92 -3.34
C LYS A 9 12.83 4.83 -3.02
N LYS A 10 13.04 4.52 -1.74
CA LYS A 10 13.97 3.45 -1.32
C LYS A 10 13.52 2.05 -1.80
N ILE A 11 12.22 1.81 -1.95
CA ILE A 11 11.70 0.56 -2.52
C ILE A 11 12.06 0.47 -4.01
N LEU A 12 11.95 1.59 -4.74
CA LEU A 12 12.27 1.64 -6.17
C LEU A 12 13.76 1.44 -6.43
N ASP A 13 14.59 2.14 -5.64
CA ASP A 13 16.05 2.11 -5.74
C ASP A 13 16.66 0.78 -5.24
N SER A 14 15.87 -0.06 -4.58
CA SER A 14 16.35 -1.34 -4.03
C SER A 14 16.06 -2.52 -4.96
N ASP A 15 17.05 -3.39 -5.06
CA ASP A 15 16.90 -4.74 -5.58
C ASP A 15 16.49 -5.68 -4.46
N TRP A 16 15.20 -6.03 -4.46
CA TRP A 16 14.66 -6.97 -3.49
C TRP A 16 15.09 -8.39 -3.85
N VAL A 17 15.97 -8.95 -3.04
CA VAL A 17 16.49 -10.33 -3.20
C VAL A 17 15.59 -11.40 -2.57
N CYS A 18 14.60 -11.00 -1.77
CA CYS A 18 13.76 -11.91 -0.98
C CYS A 18 12.43 -12.29 -1.67
N LEU A 19 12.50 -12.97 -2.82
CA LEU A 19 11.31 -13.39 -3.58
C LEU A 19 10.39 -14.39 -2.84
N TYR A 20 10.90 -15.06 -1.81
CA TYR A 20 10.17 -16.05 -1.01
C TYR A 20 9.50 -15.44 0.24
N LEU A 21 9.38 -14.13 0.31
CA LEU A 21 8.76 -13.46 1.45
C LEU A 21 7.27 -13.84 1.55
N GLU A 22 6.88 -14.49 2.66
CA GLU A 22 5.48 -14.86 2.91
C GLU A 22 4.70 -13.80 3.68
N VAL A 23 5.37 -12.98 4.49
CA VAL A 23 4.73 -11.98 5.34
C VAL A 23 5.45 -10.64 5.19
N LEU A 24 4.73 -9.63 4.69
CA LEU A 24 5.22 -8.26 4.61
C LEU A 24 4.36 -7.35 5.50
N GLY A 25 4.96 -6.89 6.59
CA GLY A 25 4.32 -5.95 7.51
C GLY A 25 5.12 -4.65 7.60
N CYS A 26 4.65 -3.57 6.98
CA CYS A 26 5.33 -2.27 7.06
C CYS A 26 4.40 -1.10 6.68
N MET A 27 4.79 0.10 7.08
CA MET A 27 4.24 1.33 6.51
C MET A 27 5.06 1.67 5.27
N ILE A 28 4.42 1.83 4.12
CA ILE A 28 5.07 2.38 2.91
C ILE A 28 4.64 3.84 2.79
N GLY A 29 5.57 4.74 3.11
CA GLY A 29 5.39 6.19 3.12
C GLY A 29 6.15 6.90 1.99
N GLY A 30 6.14 8.23 2.02
CA GLY A 30 6.83 9.05 1.01
C GLY A 30 6.09 9.15 -0.31
N ILE A 31 4.80 8.83 -0.31
CA ILE A 31 3.89 9.02 -1.44
C ILE A 31 2.89 10.11 -1.03
N PRO A 32 2.87 11.28 -1.69
CA PRO A 32 1.95 12.36 -1.35
C PRO A 32 0.49 11.87 -1.38
N GLY A 33 -0.36 12.27 -0.43
CA GLY A 33 -1.79 11.91 -0.45
C GLY A 33 -2.63 12.84 -1.35
N PRO A 34 -3.85 12.42 -1.77
CA PRO A 34 -4.81 13.34 -2.37
C PRO A 34 -5.36 14.32 -1.33
N GLY A 35 -5.24 15.62 -1.61
CA GLY A 35 -6.10 16.65 -1.03
C GLY A 35 -5.84 17.05 0.43
N HIS A 36 -4.88 16.47 1.14
CA HIS A 36 -4.57 16.95 2.50
C HIS A 36 -3.58 18.12 2.44
N PRO A 37 -3.98 19.33 2.88
CA PRO A 37 -3.01 20.41 3.08
C PRO A 37 -2.03 19.91 4.13
N ARG A 38 -0.79 19.71 3.68
CA ARG A 38 0.30 19.12 4.46
C ARG A 38 0.33 19.65 5.88
N SER A 39 0.73 18.77 6.80
CA SER A 39 1.39 19.20 8.03
C SER A 39 2.34 20.37 7.70
N LEU A 40 2.23 21.45 8.48
CA LEU A 40 2.87 22.76 8.27
C LEU A 40 4.42 22.75 8.09
N ILE A 41 5.05 21.57 8.13
CA ILE A 41 6.50 21.38 8.17
C ILE A 41 7.12 21.27 6.75
N ILE A 42 6.33 21.05 5.69
CA ILE A 42 6.85 20.98 4.31
C ILE A 42 6.19 22.06 3.43
N LEU A 43 6.47 23.32 3.75
CA LEU A 43 6.15 24.49 2.94
C LEU A 43 7.10 24.68 1.73
N ARG A 44 7.91 23.66 1.36
CA ARG A 44 8.93 23.80 0.32
C ARG A 44 8.95 22.76 -0.80
N GLU A 45 8.10 21.75 -0.81
CA GLU A 45 8.19 20.71 -1.83
C GLU A 45 7.13 20.89 -2.91
N VAL A 46 7.60 21.18 -4.13
CA VAL A 46 7.01 20.83 -5.43
C VAL A 46 5.65 20.16 -5.33
N THR A 47 4.61 20.81 -5.86
CA THR A 47 3.34 20.16 -6.19
C THR A 47 3.63 19.04 -7.18
N VAL A 48 3.91 17.85 -6.67
CA VAL A 48 3.95 16.61 -7.46
C VAL A 48 2.58 16.46 -8.10
N SER A 49 2.55 16.29 -9.41
CA SER A 49 1.30 16.11 -10.14
C SER A 49 0.58 14.85 -9.66
N ASN A 50 -0.76 14.82 -9.82
CA ASN A 50 -1.52 13.62 -9.50
C ASN A 50 -1.01 12.40 -10.30
N GLN A 51 -0.54 12.61 -11.54
CA GLN A 51 0.00 11.54 -12.37
C GLN A 51 1.29 10.96 -11.79
N GLU A 52 2.26 11.80 -11.43
CA GLU A 52 3.52 11.34 -10.83
C GLU A 52 3.29 10.58 -9.52
N ARG A 53 2.28 10.98 -8.75
CA ARG A 53 1.85 10.23 -7.56
C ARG A 53 1.37 8.83 -7.95
N LEU A 54 0.42 8.73 -8.88
CA LEU A 54 -0.13 7.44 -9.33
C LEU A 54 0.96 6.54 -9.90
N ASP A 55 1.88 7.09 -10.69
CA ASP A 55 3.04 6.38 -11.23
C ASP A 55 3.93 5.82 -10.11
N LEU A 56 4.09 6.56 -9.01
CA LEU A 56 4.84 6.09 -7.85
C LEU A 56 4.12 4.92 -7.14
N HIS A 57 2.79 4.97 -6.99
CA HIS A 57 2.02 3.83 -6.47
C HIS A 57 2.20 2.60 -7.37
N HIS A 58 2.03 2.75 -8.68
CA HIS A 58 2.15 1.68 -9.65
C HIS A 58 3.53 1.02 -9.62
N GLN A 59 4.60 1.80 -9.55
CA GLN A 59 5.96 1.26 -9.49
C GLN A 59 6.22 0.49 -8.19
N VAL A 60 5.72 0.99 -7.06
CA VAL A 60 5.81 0.26 -5.78
C VAL A 60 5.01 -1.04 -5.86
N TYR A 61 3.80 -1.02 -6.42
CA TYR A 61 2.99 -2.21 -6.60
C TYR A 61 3.62 -3.23 -7.54
N ALA A 62 4.23 -2.80 -8.64
CA ALA A 62 4.96 -3.67 -9.55
C ALA A 62 6.12 -4.38 -8.84
N LYS A 63 6.82 -3.70 -7.92
CA LYS A 63 7.85 -4.33 -7.06
C LYS A 63 7.22 -5.35 -6.10
N LEU A 64 6.10 -5.02 -5.47
CA LEU A 64 5.38 -5.91 -4.55
C LEU A 64 4.80 -7.15 -5.24
N ALA A 65 4.34 -7.04 -6.48
CA ALA A 65 3.80 -8.14 -7.27
C ALA A 65 4.81 -9.28 -7.48
N ARG A 66 6.11 -9.01 -7.32
CA ARG A 66 7.17 -10.02 -7.43
C ARG A 66 7.19 -11.02 -6.28
N PHE A 67 6.55 -10.71 -5.13
CA PHE A 67 6.47 -11.62 -3.98
C PHE A 67 5.35 -12.64 -4.17
N THR A 68 5.50 -13.54 -5.14
CA THR A 68 4.47 -14.53 -5.48
C THR A 68 4.16 -15.52 -4.35
N LYS A 69 5.03 -15.61 -3.34
CA LYS A 69 4.83 -16.41 -2.12
C LYS A 69 4.18 -15.62 -0.98
N LEU A 70 3.86 -14.34 -1.18
CA LEU A 70 3.25 -13.50 -0.17
C LEU A 70 1.88 -14.04 0.22
N ARG A 71 1.72 -14.32 1.52
CA ARG A 71 0.49 -14.78 2.17
C ARG A 71 -0.16 -13.70 3.00
N GLU A 72 0.64 -12.80 3.55
CA GLU A 72 0.14 -11.74 4.40
C GLU A 72 0.75 -10.40 4.03
N PHE A 73 -0.11 -9.44 3.74
CA PHE A 73 0.27 -8.04 3.56
C PHE A 73 -0.38 -7.19 4.64
N ARG A 74 0.44 -6.56 5.48
CA ARG A 74 -0.02 -5.79 6.64
C ARG A 74 0.52 -4.38 6.56
N LYS A 75 -0.36 -3.43 6.27
CA LYS A 75 -0.03 -2.01 6.29
C LYS A 75 -0.26 -1.43 7.68
N ILE A 76 0.77 -1.56 8.52
CA ILE A 76 0.70 -1.21 9.94
C ILE A 76 1.10 0.25 10.21
N SER A 77 0.39 0.91 11.11
CA SER A 77 0.76 2.23 11.67
C SER A 77 1.20 2.07 13.12
N LYS A 78 2.35 2.64 13.49
CA LYS A 78 2.90 2.54 14.86
C LYS A 78 2.19 3.42 15.89
N ARG A 79 1.43 4.45 15.46
CA ARG A 79 0.99 5.53 16.36
C ARG A 79 -0.52 5.75 16.40
N HIS A 80 -1.32 4.87 15.80
CA HIS A 80 -2.77 5.11 15.62
C HIS A 80 -3.07 6.44 14.91
N VAL A 81 -2.11 6.92 14.12
CA VAL A 81 -2.23 8.14 13.32
C VAL A 81 -2.65 7.72 11.91
N TRP A 82 -3.61 8.46 11.37
CA TRP A 82 -4.04 8.36 9.98
C TRP A 82 -2.85 8.49 9.03
N GLN A 83 -2.75 7.56 8.09
CA GLN A 83 -1.71 7.53 7.09
C GLN A 83 -2.17 8.32 5.86
N TYR A 84 -1.80 9.60 5.77
CA TYR A 84 -2.15 10.45 4.62
C TYR A 84 -1.13 10.34 3.48
N GLU A 85 0.16 10.21 3.80
CA GLU A 85 1.26 10.14 2.82
C GLU A 85 1.80 8.72 2.68
N CYS A 86 0.96 7.82 2.16
CA CYS A 86 1.25 6.40 2.14
C CYS A 86 0.65 5.69 0.92
N LEU A 87 1.06 4.44 0.70
CA LEU A 87 0.58 3.60 -0.41
C LEU A 87 -0.94 3.28 -0.31
N SER A 88 -1.81 4.14 -0.82
CA SER A 88 -3.25 3.92 -1.05
C SER A 88 -3.51 2.50 -1.53
N MET A 89 -4.58 1.87 -1.04
CA MET A 89 -4.99 0.51 -1.38
C MET A 89 -6.27 0.53 -2.21
N THR A 90 -6.22 1.13 -3.40
CA THR A 90 -7.34 1.23 -4.34
C THR A 90 -6.92 0.81 -5.75
N MET A 91 -7.86 0.41 -6.59
CA MET A 91 -7.68 0.14 -8.01
C MET A 91 -7.14 1.35 -8.75
N GLU A 92 -7.62 2.56 -8.44
CA GLU A 92 -7.08 3.80 -9.02
C GLU A 92 -5.58 3.95 -8.75
N SER A 93 -5.13 3.58 -7.54
CA SER A 93 -3.71 3.57 -7.18
C SER A 93 -2.93 2.35 -7.72
N GLY A 94 -3.61 1.43 -8.41
CA GLY A 94 -3.04 0.25 -9.05
C GLY A 94 -2.88 -0.98 -8.17
N VAL A 95 -3.74 -1.15 -7.16
CA VAL A 95 -3.81 -2.43 -6.44
C VAL A 95 -4.09 -3.61 -7.38
N ASP A 96 -4.70 -3.37 -8.55
CA ASP A 96 -4.96 -4.39 -9.58
C ASP A 96 -3.70 -5.13 -10.04
N VAL A 97 -2.54 -4.45 -10.01
CA VAL A 97 -1.24 -5.04 -10.36
C VAL A 97 -0.91 -6.25 -9.48
N LEU A 98 -1.51 -6.35 -8.30
CA LEU A 98 -1.30 -7.45 -7.35
C LEU A 98 -2.25 -8.65 -7.55
N LYS A 99 -3.15 -8.65 -8.54
CA LYS A 99 -4.14 -9.73 -8.73
C LYS A 99 -3.53 -11.13 -8.83
N ASP A 100 -2.32 -11.25 -9.36
CA ASP A 100 -1.64 -12.54 -9.52
C ASP A 100 -1.02 -13.08 -8.22
N LEU A 101 -1.12 -12.36 -7.10
CA LEU A 101 -0.72 -12.82 -5.77
C LEU A 101 -1.72 -13.84 -5.19
N GLN A 102 -1.85 -14.98 -5.85
CA GLN A 102 -2.80 -16.06 -5.54
C GLN A 102 -2.49 -16.80 -4.23
N ASN A 103 -1.39 -16.49 -3.55
CA ASN A 103 -1.09 -17.03 -2.23
C ASN A 103 -1.55 -16.13 -1.09
N LEU A 104 -2.00 -14.91 -1.39
CA LEU A 104 -2.45 -13.95 -0.39
C LEU A 104 -3.66 -14.51 0.37
N ARG A 105 -3.61 -14.39 1.69
CA ARG A 105 -4.62 -14.86 2.66
C ARG A 105 -5.08 -13.75 3.58
N VAL A 106 -4.21 -12.81 3.92
CA VAL A 106 -4.55 -11.72 4.85
C VAL A 106 -4.08 -10.39 4.27
N VAL A 107 -5.00 -9.42 4.21
CA VAL A 107 -4.69 -8.02 3.96
C VAL A 107 -5.16 -7.20 5.15
N GLU A 108 -4.20 -6.67 5.91
CA GLU A 108 -4.48 -5.93 7.14
C GLU A 108 -4.18 -4.44 6.96
N LEU A 109 -5.21 -3.59 7.08
CA LEU A 109 -5.14 -2.15 6.79
C LEU A 109 -5.42 -1.33 8.06
N TRP A 110 -4.41 -0.59 8.54
CA TRP A 110 -4.50 0.21 9.78
C TRP A 110 -4.50 1.71 9.48
N TYR A 111 -5.51 2.44 9.99
CA TYR A 111 -5.62 3.90 9.89
C TYR A 111 -5.37 4.44 8.47
N LEU A 112 -6.04 3.83 7.49
CA LEU A 112 -5.92 4.18 6.07
C LEU A 112 -7.05 5.10 5.65
N ASP A 113 -6.71 6.25 5.09
CA ASP A 113 -7.70 7.16 4.52
C ASP A 113 -8.25 6.60 3.19
N ASN A 114 -7.35 6.08 2.34
CA ASN A 114 -7.68 5.58 1.01
C ASN A 114 -7.36 4.09 0.88
N GLY A 115 -8.40 3.26 0.85
CA GLY A 115 -8.29 1.80 0.79
C GLY A 115 -9.53 1.12 0.18
N ILE A 116 -9.53 -0.21 0.22
CA ILE A 116 -10.59 -1.08 -0.28
C ILE A 116 -11.83 -0.90 0.61
N TYR A 117 -12.68 0.08 0.31
CA TYR A 117 -13.84 0.44 1.14
C TYR A 117 -15.18 0.43 0.40
N ASN A 118 -15.17 0.65 -0.91
CA ASN A 118 -16.41 0.71 -1.70
C ASN A 118 -16.78 -0.70 -2.25
N ALA A 119 -17.99 -0.81 -2.78
CA ALA A 119 -18.50 -2.08 -3.31
C ALA A 119 -17.66 -2.60 -4.48
N GLU A 120 -17.21 -1.72 -5.36
CA GLU A 120 -16.43 -2.07 -6.56
C GLU A 120 -15.07 -2.70 -6.21
N GLU A 121 -14.35 -2.11 -5.26
CA GLU A 121 -13.08 -2.63 -4.74
C GLU A 121 -13.28 -3.97 -4.03
N MET A 122 -14.38 -4.11 -3.28
CA MET A 122 -14.71 -5.38 -2.61
C MET A 122 -15.09 -6.48 -3.60
N GLU A 123 -15.84 -6.17 -4.66
CA GLU A 123 -16.12 -7.10 -5.75
C GLU A 123 -14.83 -7.51 -6.47
N TRP A 124 -13.93 -6.55 -6.71
CA TRP A 124 -12.61 -6.82 -7.28
C TRP A 124 -11.80 -7.78 -6.40
N VAL A 125 -11.80 -7.59 -5.08
CA VAL A 125 -11.14 -8.50 -4.13
C VAL A 125 -11.76 -9.89 -4.21
N GLN A 126 -13.09 -10.01 -4.19
CA GLN A 126 -13.75 -11.31 -4.25
C GLN A 126 -13.43 -12.06 -5.54
N LYS A 127 -13.33 -11.33 -6.66
CA LYS A 127 -13.01 -11.90 -7.97
C LYS A 127 -11.55 -12.37 -8.07
N ASN A 128 -10.60 -11.56 -7.62
CA ASN A 128 -9.17 -11.81 -7.85
C ASN A 128 -8.48 -12.50 -6.68
N TRP A 129 -8.99 -12.29 -5.46
CA TRP A 129 -8.49 -12.82 -4.19
C TRP A 129 -9.63 -13.45 -3.36
N PRO A 130 -10.33 -14.48 -3.88
CA PRO A 130 -11.55 -15.03 -3.26
C PRO A 130 -11.37 -15.61 -1.85
N GLN A 131 -10.13 -15.85 -1.46
CA GLN A 131 -9.72 -16.49 -0.21
C GLN A 131 -9.02 -15.53 0.77
N VAL A 132 -8.93 -14.24 0.43
CA VAL A 132 -8.28 -13.24 1.27
C VAL A 132 -9.26 -12.74 2.32
N GLU A 133 -8.80 -12.73 3.56
CA GLU A 133 -9.43 -12.01 4.65
C GLU A 133 -8.90 -10.57 4.70
N ILE A 134 -9.79 -9.59 4.51
CA ILE A 134 -9.46 -8.17 4.69
C ILE A 134 -9.80 -7.76 6.12
N ARG A 135 -8.79 -7.29 6.84
CA ARG A 135 -8.92 -6.80 8.22
C ARG A 135 -8.71 -5.30 8.25
N PHE A 136 -9.72 -4.59 8.73
CA PHE A 136 -9.61 -3.16 8.97
C PHE A 136 -9.39 -2.91 10.46
N LYS A 137 -8.40 -2.09 10.78
CA LYS A 137 -8.22 -1.59 12.14
C LYS A 137 -8.43 -0.08 12.15
N LYS A 138 -9.65 0.29 12.52
CA LYS A 138 -10.11 1.65 12.84
C LYS A 138 -10.63 1.54 14.28
N PHE A 139 -10.25 2.46 15.17
CA PHE A 139 -10.83 2.46 16.52
C PHE A 139 -12.24 3.02 16.47
#